data_AF-A0AA38M8W5-F1
#
_entry.id   AF-A0AA38M8W5-F1
#
_cell.length_a   1.000
_cell.length_b   1.000
_cell.length_c   1.000
_cell.angle_alpha   90.00
_cell.angle_beta   90.00
_cell.angle_gamma   90.00
#
_symmetry.space_group_name_H-M   'P 1'
#
loop_
_entity.id
_entity.type
_entity.pdbx_description
1 polymer ?
#
loop_
_entity_poly.entity_id
_entity_poly.type
_entity_poly.pdbx_seq_one_letter_code
_entity_poly.pdbx_strand_id
1 'polypeptide(L)'
;MTVVDIVTTIWPSKLFDCEKLLQAIAEIVGVKTKLSSSRGFYLLDENLATVRHKAEVVSGTNSSWLLTGGGNVEKFAYHMIDGKSAIIVKLGAPSFVNHFKMRLWDGDTRSYSYYISVSLDQKNWKRVIDYSRISCRSDQVLLFDQQVVQYVKIVGTQNTSIKGFHIISFEAYFKNDIPTTINNIICPNYNVATSDKKAIVIKGEKPSALLDGNWHEYNGSSGYSYHKIGSGNLTIQLAQPYNISTMRLLLYDNDSRRYRYFVETSLNNSDWEIAVDLRNEDSRSWQNLSFKERAVVFIRITGTLNTNTGNDYFHVVHFECPSEV
;
A
#
# COMPACT_ATOMS: atom_id res chain seq x y z
N MET A 1 25.35 3.98 -45.12
CA MET A 1 25.05 4.44 -43.74
C MET A 1 25.79 3.52 -42.79
N THR A 2 26.58 4.08 -41.87
CA THR A 2 27.41 3.33 -40.92
C THR A 2 26.81 3.41 -39.51
N VAL A 3 27.24 2.53 -38.60
CA VAL A 3 26.85 2.61 -37.17
C VAL A 3 27.26 3.96 -36.57
N VAL A 4 28.40 4.51 -37.01
CA VAL A 4 28.88 5.83 -36.57
C VAL A 4 27.90 6.93 -36.96
N ASP A 5 27.35 6.90 -38.18
CA ASP A 5 26.36 7.90 -38.63
C ASP A 5 25.08 7.83 -37.79
N ILE A 6 24.62 6.61 -37.46
CA ILE A 6 23.42 6.42 -36.64
C ILE A 6 23.62 6.98 -35.24
N VAL A 7 24.73 6.65 -34.58
CA VAL A 7 24.98 7.04 -33.19
C VAL A 7 25.32 8.53 -33.05
N THR A 8 26.05 9.11 -33.99
CA THR A 8 26.55 10.48 -33.88
C THR A 8 25.61 11.54 -34.45
N THR A 9 24.77 11.18 -35.42
CA THR A 9 23.91 12.14 -36.14
C THR A 9 22.43 11.85 -35.96
N ILE A 10 22.01 10.60 -36.13
CA ILE A 10 20.59 10.25 -36.17
C ILE A 10 20.01 10.08 -34.76
N TRP A 11 20.73 9.41 -33.86
CA TRP A 11 20.29 9.19 -32.48
C TRP A 11 20.07 10.49 -31.69
N PRO A 12 20.96 11.49 -31.75
CA PRO A 12 20.74 12.77 -31.07
C PRO A 12 19.61 13.61 -31.67
N SER A 13 19.23 13.34 -32.94
CA SER A 13 18.17 14.10 -33.62
C SER A 13 16.77 13.88 -33.04
N LYS A 14 16.54 12.76 -32.33
CA LYS A 14 15.24 12.33 -31.80
C LYS A 14 14.10 12.23 -32.84
N LEU A 15 14.42 12.23 -34.13
CA LEU A 15 13.44 12.12 -35.22
C LEU A 15 12.91 10.69 -35.43
N PHE A 16 13.59 9.69 -34.86
CA PHE A 16 13.26 8.29 -35.02
C PHE A 16 13.17 7.61 -33.65
N ASP A 17 12.27 6.63 -33.56
CA ASP A 17 12.16 5.74 -32.40
C ASP A 17 13.46 4.95 -32.20
N CYS A 18 13.89 4.83 -30.94
CA CYS A 18 15.01 3.99 -30.52
C CYS A 18 14.93 2.56 -31.09
N GLU A 19 13.73 1.99 -31.25
CA GLU A 19 13.54 0.65 -31.82
C GLU A 19 13.96 0.58 -33.30
N LYS A 20 13.61 1.60 -34.09
CA LYS A 20 14.02 1.70 -35.50
C LYS A 20 15.52 1.91 -35.64
N LEU A 21 16.12 2.68 -34.72
CA LEU A 21 17.57 2.89 -34.69
C LEU A 21 18.32 1.60 -34.33
N LEU A 22 17.83 0.83 -33.37
CA LEU A 22 18.43 -0.46 -33.00
C LEU A 22 18.37 -1.47 -34.16
N GLN A 23 17.24 -1.51 -34.88
CA GLN A 23 17.09 -2.38 -36.04
C GLN A 23 18.09 -2.02 -37.15
N ALA A 24 18.24 -0.73 -37.46
CA ALA A 24 19.20 -0.26 -38.46
C ALA A 24 20.66 -0.59 -38.07
N ILE A 25 21.02 -0.46 -36.79
CA ILE A 25 22.36 -0.84 -36.31
C ILE A 25 22.57 -2.35 -36.48
N ALA A 26 21.61 -3.17 -36.07
CA ALA A 26 21.73 -4.62 -36.10
C ALA A 26 21.86 -5.18 -37.53
N GLU A 27 21.16 -4.58 -38.50
CA GLU A 27 21.32 -4.88 -39.92
C GLU A 27 22.73 -4.55 -40.42
N ILE A 28 23.30 -3.40 -40.03
CA ILE A 28 24.65 -2.98 -40.42
C ILE A 28 25.73 -3.90 -39.85
N VAL A 29 25.59 -4.35 -38.60
CA VAL A 29 26.59 -5.24 -37.96
C VAL A 29 26.40 -6.73 -38.29
N GLY A 30 25.48 -7.06 -39.19
CA GLY A 30 25.26 -8.46 -39.61
C GLY A 30 24.73 -9.37 -38.50
N VAL A 31 24.19 -8.79 -37.42
CA VAL A 31 23.51 -9.56 -36.38
C VAL A 31 22.17 -9.96 -36.96
N LYS A 32 21.98 -11.26 -37.25
CA LYS A 32 20.63 -11.80 -37.49
C LYS A 32 19.81 -11.50 -36.25
N THR A 33 19.01 -10.45 -36.32
CA THR A 33 18.05 -10.12 -35.30
C THR A 33 17.03 -11.24 -35.24
N LYS A 34 17.23 -12.21 -34.34
CA LYS A 34 16.09 -12.88 -33.69
C LYS A 34 15.34 -11.85 -32.82
N LEU A 35 14.92 -10.72 -33.40
CA LEU A 35 14.09 -9.75 -32.70
C LEU A 35 12.64 -10.21 -32.54
N SER A 36 12.32 -11.46 -32.89
CA SER A 36 11.01 -12.05 -32.65
C SER A 36 10.89 -12.85 -31.34
N SER A 37 11.90 -12.88 -30.45
CA SER A 37 11.72 -13.59 -29.16
C SER A 37 12.47 -13.03 -27.94
N SER A 38 13.15 -11.89 -28.05
CA SER A 38 13.74 -11.19 -26.90
C SER A 38 13.10 -9.81 -26.69
N ARG A 39 11.79 -9.71 -26.99
CA ARG A 39 10.95 -8.64 -26.45
C ARG A 39 10.90 -8.89 -24.94
N GLY A 40 11.31 -7.93 -24.13
CA GLY A 40 10.87 -7.91 -22.74
C GLY A 40 9.36 -8.13 -22.77
N PHE A 41 8.92 -9.23 -22.19
CA PHE A 41 7.55 -9.71 -22.33
C PHE A 41 6.62 -8.63 -21.79
N TYR A 42 6.00 -7.84 -22.69
CA TYR A 42 4.87 -6.98 -22.36
C TYR A 42 3.65 -7.89 -22.17
N LEU A 43 3.67 -8.70 -21.12
CA LEU A 43 2.50 -9.47 -20.72
C LEU A 43 1.68 -8.56 -19.81
N LEU A 44 0.78 -7.82 -20.47
CA LEU A 44 -0.13 -6.90 -19.82
C LEU A 44 -1.06 -7.68 -18.88
N ASP A 45 -1.18 -7.20 -17.64
CA ASP A 45 -2.08 -7.75 -16.61
C ASP A 45 -1.85 -9.23 -16.27
N GLU A 46 -0.68 -9.80 -16.61
CA GLU A 46 -0.31 -11.18 -16.27
C GLU A 46 0.71 -11.20 -15.12
N ASN A 47 0.50 -12.12 -14.16
CA ASN A 47 1.42 -12.27 -13.04
C ASN A 47 2.70 -13.01 -13.47
N LEU A 48 3.79 -12.26 -13.58
CA LEU A 48 5.10 -12.78 -13.98
C LEU A 48 5.82 -13.55 -12.85
N ALA A 49 5.42 -13.34 -11.60
CA ALA A 49 6.02 -13.98 -10.43
C ALA A 49 5.33 -15.31 -10.11
N THR A 50 5.31 -16.23 -11.08
CA THR A 50 4.75 -17.58 -10.91
C THR A 50 5.68 -18.65 -11.45
N VAL A 51 5.51 -19.88 -10.94
CA VAL A 51 6.25 -21.06 -11.42
C VAL A 51 5.98 -21.32 -12.91
N ARG A 52 4.78 -21.00 -13.42
CA ARG A 52 4.43 -21.11 -14.85
C ARG A 52 5.33 -20.24 -15.73
N HIS A 53 5.66 -19.04 -15.27
CA HIS A 53 6.61 -18.15 -15.94
C HIS A 53 8.06 -18.43 -15.55
N LYS A 54 8.36 -19.58 -14.93
CA LYS A 54 9.72 -19.96 -14.46
C LYS A 54 10.31 -18.96 -13.46
N ALA A 55 9.47 -18.22 -12.73
CA ALA A 55 9.93 -17.41 -11.62
C ALA A 55 10.25 -18.30 -10.42
N GLU A 56 11.27 -17.92 -9.66
CA GLU A 56 11.75 -18.66 -8.50
C GLU A 56 12.15 -17.72 -7.36
N VAL A 57 12.10 -18.21 -6.13
CA VAL A 57 12.63 -17.50 -4.96
C VAL A 57 14.04 -17.99 -4.70
N VAL A 58 15.04 -17.14 -4.92
CA VAL A 58 16.47 -17.49 -4.81
C VAL A 58 17.06 -17.18 -3.42
N SER A 59 16.34 -16.42 -2.59
CA SER A 59 16.74 -16.12 -1.21
C SER A 59 15.50 -15.92 -0.32
N GLY A 60 15.60 -16.33 0.94
CA GLY A 60 14.50 -16.34 1.92
C GLY A 60 14.20 -17.76 2.41
N THR A 61 13.61 -17.86 3.59
CA THR A 61 13.25 -19.13 4.25
C THR A 61 11.78 -19.46 4.01
N ASN A 62 11.43 -20.74 3.91
CA ASN A 62 10.04 -21.24 3.73
C ASN A 62 9.31 -20.63 2.52
N SER A 63 10.04 -20.40 1.43
CA SER A 63 9.59 -19.60 0.29
C SER A 63 8.84 -20.35 -0.81
N SER A 64 8.66 -21.67 -0.68
CA SER A 64 8.02 -22.52 -1.70
C SER A 64 6.58 -22.11 -2.03
N TRP A 65 5.92 -21.39 -1.13
CA TRP A 65 4.52 -20.94 -1.27
C TRP A 65 4.39 -19.51 -1.80
N LEU A 66 5.47 -18.72 -1.81
CA LEU A 66 5.41 -17.28 -2.08
C LEU A 66 4.83 -16.96 -3.47
N LEU A 67 5.07 -17.84 -4.44
CA LEU A 67 4.70 -17.67 -5.86
C LEU A 67 3.57 -18.61 -6.32
N THR A 68 2.85 -19.25 -5.39
CA THR A 68 1.78 -20.22 -5.72
C THR A 68 0.37 -19.66 -5.60
N GLY A 69 0.21 -18.40 -5.12
CA GLY A 69 -1.08 -17.70 -5.08
C GLY A 69 -2.07 -18.20 -4.00
N GLY A 70 -1.69 -19.20 -3.18
CA GLY A 70 -2.59 -19.87 -2.22
C GLY A 70 -2.58 -19.29 -0.80
N GLY A 71 -2.79 -17.97 -0.67
CA GLY A 71 -2.58 -17.22 0.56
C GLY A 71 -3.21 -17.81 1.83
N ASN A 72 -2.37 -18.39 2.69
CA ASN A 72 -2.73 -18.85 4.03
C ASN A 72 -1.71 -18.26 5.03
N VAL A 73 -2.20 -17.74 6.16
CA VAL A 73 -1.38 -17.20 7.25
C VAL A 73 -0.39 -18.22 7.85
N GLU A 74 -0.59 -19.51 7.65
CA GLU A 74 0.35 -20.55 8.07
C GLU A 74 1.51 -20.77 7.08
N LYS A 75 1.36 -20.28 5.84
CA LYS A 75 2.31 -20.48 4.74
C LYS A 75 2.91 -19.15 4.31
N PHE A 76 4.05 -18.82 4.89
CA PHE A 76 4.75 -17.57 4.61
C PHE A 76 6.25 -17.80 4.37
N ALA A 77 6.80 -17.05 3.43
CA ALA A 77 8.22 -16.83 3.29
C ALA A 77 8.69 -15.81 4.32
N TYR A 78 9.93 -15.92 4.79
CA TYR A 78 10.48 -14.92 5.70
C TYR A 78 11.99 -14.75 5.60
N HIS A 79 12.47 -13.63 6.16
CA HIS A 79 13.87 -13.43 6.49
C HIS A 79 14.00 -12.72 7.85
N MET A 80 15.16 -12.85 8.49
CA MET A 80 15.44 -12.11 9.73
C MET A 80 15.71 -10.63 9.44
N ILE A 81 15.25 -9.73 10.31
CA ILE A 81 15.51 -8.29 10.20
C ILE A 81 16.86 -8.00 10.88
N ASP A 82 17.95 -8.19 10.13
CA ASP A 82 19.34 -8.09 10.60
C ASP A 82 20.20 -7.10 9.77
N GLY A 83 19.58 -6.40 8.81
CA GLY A 83 20.24 -5.46 7.91
C GLY A 83 21.02 -6.10 6.76
N LYS A 84 21.04 -7.44 6.64
CA LYS A 84 21.78 -8.18 5.61
C LYS A 84 20.88 -9.10 4.79
N SER A 85 19.92 -9.74 5.46
CA SER A 85 19.00 -10.72 4.90
C SER A 85 17.89 -10.06 4.08
N ALA A 86 17.41 -10.77 3.05
CA ALA A 86 16.34 -10.33 2.17
C ALA A 86 15.61 -11.52 1.57
N ILE A 87 14.38 -11.33 1.11
CA ILE A 87 13.74 -12.25 0.17
C ILE A 87 14.07 -11.77 -1.24
N ILE A 88 14.57 -12.66 -2.10
CA ILE A 88 14.89 -12.34 -3.49
C ILE A 88 14.09 -13.24 -4.42
N VAL A 89 13.26 -12.62 -5.25
CA VAL A 89 12.50 -13.27 -6.33
C VAL A 89 13.21 -13.00 -7.64
N LYS A 90 13.42 -14.06 -8.44
CA LYS A 90 13.94 -13.99 -9.80
C LYS A 90 12.80 -14.33 -10.76
N LEU A 91 12.48 -13.41 -11.66
CA LEU A 91 11.50 -13.64 -12.73
C LEU A 91 12.09 -14.60 -13.77
N GLY A 92 11.26 -15.29 -14.57
CA GLY A 92 11.80 -16.22 -15.57
C GLY A 92 12.53 -15.56 -16.74
N ALA A 93 12.26 -14.28 -16.99
CA ALA A 93 12.95 -13.47 -18.00
C ALA A 93 12.90 -11.97 -17.63
N PRO A 94 13.83 -11.14 -18.14
CA PRO A 94 13.78 -9.71 -17.92
C PRO A 94 12.50 -9.13 -18.51
N SER A 95 11.70 -8.47 -17.69
CA SER A 95 10.35 -8.06 -18.04
C SER A 95 10.05 -6.65 -17.57
N PHE A 96 9.14 -5.95 -18.26
CA PHE A 96 8.63 -4.67 -17.79
C PHE A 96 7.71 -4.89 -16.60
N VAL A 97 7.90 -4.12 -15.53
CA VAL A 97 7.09 -4.19 -14.31
C VAL A 97 6.90 -2.79 -13.75
N ASN A 98 5.69 -2.49 -13.32
CA ASN A 98 5.33 -1.24 -12.64
C ASN A 98 4.35 -1.44 -11.49
N HIS A 99 3.97 -2.70 -11.21
CA HIS A 99 3.00 -3.02 -10.19
C HIS A 99 3.39 -4.32 -9.48
N PHE A 100 3.54 -4.26 -8.16
CA PHE A 100 3.63 -5.44 -7.31
C PHE A 100 2.36 -5.58 -6.47
N LYS A 101 1.89 -6.82 -6.31
CA LYS A 101 1.00 -7.18 -5.20
C LYS A 101 1.77 -8.03 -4.21
N MET A 102 1.65 -7.72 -2.94
CA MET A 102 2.32 -8.46 -1.88
C MET A 102 1.37 -8.61 -0.71
N ARG A 103 1.20 -9.82 -0.18
CA ARG A 103 0.45 -10.02 1.06
C ARG A 103 1.43 -10.20 2.21
N LEU A 104 1.49 -9.25 3.12
CA LEU A 104 2.18 -9.40 4.40
C LEU A 104 1.41 -10.37 5.28
N TRP A 105 2.13 -11.07 6.17
CA TRP A 105 1.48 -11.91 7.17
C TRP A 105 0.60 -11.05 8.09
N ASP A 106 -0.66 -11.44 8.25
CA ASP A 106 -1.68 -10.62 8.92
C ASP A 106 -2.54 -11.40 9.94
N GLY A 107 -1.96 -12.45 10.54
CA GLY A 107 -2.63 -13.28 11.55
C GLY A 107 -2.84 -12.59 12.90
N ASP A 108 -2.23 -11.44 13.14
CA ASP A 108 -2.50 -10.56 14.28
C ASP A 108 -2.37 -9.07 13.89
N THR A 109 -2.32 -8.18 14.88
CA THR A 109 -2.27 -6.72 14.70
C THR A 109 -0.85 -6.16 14.45
N ARG A 110 0.16 -7.02 14.27
CA ARG A 110 1.52 -6.55 13.98
C ARG A 110 1.60 -5.82 12.65
N SER A 111 2.57 -4.92 12.57
CA SER A 111 2.87 -4.15 11.37
C SER A 111 4.31 -4.38 10.93
N TYR A 112 4.56 -4.15 9.66
CA TYR A 112 5.87 -4.30 9.02
C TYR A 112 6.27 -3.04 8.28
N SER A 113 7.56 -2.70 8.34
CA SER A 113 8.17 -1.68 7.49
C SER A 113 9.17 -2.35 6.55
N TYR A 114 9.28 -1.89 5.32
CA TYR A 114 10.11 -2.54 4.29
C TYR A 114 10.45 -1.63 3.12
N TYR A 115 11.41 -2.04 2.30
CA TYR A 115 11.62 -1.46 0.98
C TYR A 115 11.78 -2.55 -0.08
N ILE A 116 11.51 -2.19 -1.33
CA ILE A 116 11.69 -3.08 -2.47
C ILE A 116 12.64 -2.43 -3.47
N SER A 117 13.65 -3.19 -3.86
CA SER A 117 14.58 -2.83 -4.92
C SER A 117 14.53 -3.84 -6.06
N VAL A 118 14.71 -3.38 -7.28
CA VAL A 118 14.74 -4.21 -8.49
C VAL A 118 16.10 -4.16 -9.16
N SER A 119 16.44 -5.21 -9.91
CA SER A 119 17.71 -5.34 -10.60
C SER A 119 17.59 -6.21 -11.85
N LEU A 120 18.49 -6.02 -12.81
CA LEU A 120 18.71 -6.92 -13.95
C LEU A 120 19.78 -7.98 -13.68
N ASP A 121 20.73 -7.71 -12.78
CA ASP A 121 22.01 -8.43 -12.68
C ASP A 121 22.41 -8.82 -11.25
N GLN A 122 21.57 -8.52 -10.25
CA GLN A 122 21.84 -8.65 -8.81
C GLN A 122 22.98 -7.79 -8.26
N LYS A 123 23.59 -6.93 -9.07
CA LYS A 123 24.68 -6.03 -8.67
C LYS A 123 24.15 -4.61 -8.52
N ASN A 124 23.46 -4.13 -9.55
CA ASN A 124 22.88 -2.80 -9.60
C ASN A 124 21.42 -2.86 -9.16
N TRP A 125 21.13 -2.27 -8.00
CA TRP A 125 19.80 -2.28 -7.41
C TRP A 125 19.19 -0.88 -7.42
N LYS A 126 17.99 -0.74 -7.97
CA LYS A 126 17.20 0.49 -7.90
C LYS A 126 16.07 0.30 -6.89
N ARG A 127 15.99 1.17 -5.88
CA ARG A 127 14.85 1.20 -4.95
C ARG A 127 13.63 1.76 -5.68
N VAL A 128 12.53 1.01 -5.69
CA VAL A 128 11.27 1.42 -6.33
C VAL A 128 10.15 1.70 -5.33
N ILE A 129 10.21 1.06 -4.16
CA ILE A 129 9.31 1.30 -3.02
C ILE A 129 10.16 1.52 -1.78
N ASP A 130 9.89 2.59 -1.03
CA ASP A 130 10.56 2.87 0.24
C ASP A 130 9.56 3.12 1.38
N TYR A 131 9.12 2.03 2.00
CA TYR A 131 8.28 2.05 3.20
C TYR A 131 9.10 1.67 4.44
N SER A 132 10.40 2.00 4.45
CA SER A 132 11.34 1.57 5.49
C SER A 132 10.97 2.07 6.89
N ARG A 133 10.12 3.10 6.97
CA ARG A 133 9.62 3.74 8.20
C ARG A 133 8.08 3.82 8.25
N ILE A 134 7.39 3.12 7.36
CA ILE A 134 5.92 3.14 7.26
C ILE A 134 5.38 1.78 7.71
N SER A 135 4.46 1.76 8.68
CA SER A 135 3.97 0.52 9.29
C SER A 135 2.79 -0.07 8.51
N CYS A 136 3.08 -0.99 7.60
CA CYS A 136 2.11 -1.63 6.73
C CYS A 136 1.62 -2.97 7.29
N ARG A 137 0.50 -3.50 6.78
CA ARG A 137 -0.04 -4.83 7.13
C ARG A 137 -0.88 -5.43 6.01
N SER A 138 -1.02 -6.75 6.00
CA SER A 138 -1.91 -7.47 5.06
C SER A 138 -1.60 -7.15 3.58
N ASP A 139 -2.62 -7.02 2.74
CA ASP A 139 -2.50 -6.84 1.29
C ASP A 139 -1.89 -5.48 0.93
N GLN A 140 -0.91 -5.51 0.02
CA GLN A 140 -0.17 -4.36 -0.48
C GLN A 140 -0.30 -4.31 -2.00
N VAL A 141 -0.67 -3.14 -2.52
CA VAL A 141 -0.74 -2.76 -3.92
C VAL A 141 0.28 -1.65 -4.12
N LEU A 142 1.38 -1.98 -4.79
CA LEU A 142 2.58 -1.16 -4.86
C LEU A 142 2.83 -0.75 -6.31
N LEU A 143 2.73 0.54 -6.58
CA LEU A 143 2.88 1.12 -7.92
C LEU A 143 4.16 1.95 -7.98
N PHE A 144 4.85 1.91 -9.12
CA PHE A 144 6.09 2.64 -9.33
C PHE A 144 6.34 2.84 -10.82
N ASP A 145 7.21 3.78 -11.18
CA ASP A 145 7.59 4.00 -12.58
C ASP A 145 8.10 2.71 -13.23
N GLN A 146 7.64 2.40 -14.44
CA GLN A 146 8.03 1.21 -15.20
C GLN A 146 9.54 0.96 -15.20
N GLN A 147 9.94 -0.24 -14.77
CA GLN A 147 11.33 -0.71 -14.80
C GLN A 147 11.44 -2.01 -15.59
N VAL A 148 12.62 -2.30 -16.15
CA VAL A 148 12.97 -3.64 -16.60
C VAL A 148 13.53 -4.41 -15.41
N VAL A 149 12.89 -5.52 -15.05
CA VAL A 149 13.14 -6.28 -13.83
C VAL A 149 13.45 -7.73 -14.17
N GLN A 150 14.54 -8.25 -13.61
CA GLN A 150 14.84 -9.69 -13.56
C GLN A 150 14.81 -10.20 -12.12
N TYR A 151 15.25 -9.37 -11.17
CA TYR A 151 15.33 -9.68 -9.75
C TYR A 151 14.58 -8.62 -8.94
N VAL A 152 13.81 -9.08 -7.96
CA VAL A 152 13.15 -8.26 -6.95
C VAL A 152 13.73 -8.63 -5.59
N LYS A 153 14.24 -7.65 -4.86
CA LYS A 153 14.76 -7.79 -3.50
C LYS A 153 13.82 -7.07 -2.55
N ILE A 154 13.22 -7.82 -1.64
CA ILE A 154 12.29 -7.36 -0.62
C ILE A 154 13.00 -7.42 0.72
N VAL A 155 13.11 -6.29 1.41
CA VAL A 155 13.84 -6.16 2.67
C VAL A 155 12.95 -5.56 3.73
N GLY A 156 12.59 -6.37 4.72
CA GLY A 156 11.98 -5.90 5.96
C GLY A 156 12.96 -5.11 6.82
N THR A 157 12.51 -3.98 7.33
CA THR A 157 13.28 -3.10 8.21
C THR A 157 12.72 -3.06 9.63
N GLN A 158 11.42 -3.30 9.80
CA GLN A 158 10.77 -3.36 11.12
C GLN A 158 9.65 -4.38 11.13
N ASN A 159 9.41 -4.95 12.31
CA ASN A 159 8.21 -5.71 12.65
C ASN A 159 7.92 -5.41 14.13
N THR A 160 6.67 -5.03 14.45
CA THR A 160 6.27 -4.58 15.79
C THR A 160 6.15 -5.69 16.83
N SER A 161 6.32 -6.96 16.44
CA SER A 161 6.20 -8.13 17.31
C SER A 161 7.52 -8.89 17.46
N ILE A 162 8.10 -9.36 16.36
CA ILE A 162 9.32 -10.20 16.36
C ILE A 162 10.32 -9.76 15.28
N LYS A 163 11.59 -10.17 15.39
CA LYS A 163 12.66 -9.78 14.43
C LYS A 163 12.65 -10.55 13.10
N GLY A 164 11.47 -10.87 12.55
CA GLY A 164 11.33 -11.54 11.25
C GLY A 164 10.37 -10.78 10.34
N PHE A 165 10.67 -10.69 9.04
CA PHE A 165 9.79 -10.11 8.03
C PHE A 165 9.10 -11.22 7.25
N HIS A 166 7.76 -11.21 7.19
CA HIS A 166 6.97 -12.36 6.74
C HIS A 166 6.04 -11.96 5.58
N ILE A 167 6.08 -12.72 4.49
CA ILE A 167 5.28 -12.50 3.28
C ILE A 167 4.54 -13.80 2.94
N ILE A 168 3.24 -13.70 2.74
CA ILE A 168 2.37 -14.82 2.33
C ILE A 168 2.44 -15.03 0.82
N SER A 169 2.31 -13.96 0.03
CA SER A 169 2.33 -14.04 -1.43
C SER A 169 3.01 -12.81 -2.06
N PHE A 170 3.56 -13.02 -3.25
CA PHE A 170 4.13 -11.96 -4.07
C PHE A 170 3.79 -12.15 -5.54
N GLU A 171 3.42 -11.06 -6.20
CA GLU A 171 3.01 -11.02 -7.59
C GLU A 171 3.64 -9.80 -8.27
N ALA A 172 3.97 -9.93 -9.57
CA ALA A 172 4.59 -8.86 -10.35
C ALA A 172 3.88 -8.70 -11.69
N TYR A 173 3.50 -7.47 -12.02
CA TYR A 173 2.69 -7.13 -13.17
C TYR A 173 3.24 -5.94 -13.93
N PHE A 174 2.92 -5.93 -15.22
CA PHE A 174 2.87 -4.73 -16.02
C PHE A 174 1.42 -4.29 -16.22
N LYS A 175 1.09 -3.04 -15.90
CA LYS A 175 -0.24 -2.44 -16.07
C LYS A 175 -0.17 -1.12 -16.83
N ASN A 176 -1.06 -0.93 -17.79
CA ASN A 176 -1.20 0.36 -18.48
C ASN A 176 -2.10 1.32 -17.71
N ASP A 177 -3.20 0.79 -17.18
CA ASP A 177 -4.15 1.55 -16.38
C ASP A 177 -3.82 1.36 -14.90
N ILE A 178 -3.30 2.42 -14.29
CA ILE A 178 -2.94 2.48 -12.87
C ILE A 178 -3.62 3.70 -12.24
N PRO A 179 -4.08 3.59 -10.97
CA PRO A 179 -4.67 4.72 -10.29
C PRO A 179 -3.66 5.85 -10.12
N THR A 180 -4.16 7.07 -9.91
CA THR A 180 -3.33 8.23 -9.60
C THR A 180 -2.47 7.97 -8.36
N THR A 181 -1.21 8.36 -8.44
CA THR A 181 -0.28 8.26 -7.31
C THR A 181 0.46 9.58 -7.11
N ILE A 182 0.85 9.86 -5.86
CA ILE A 182 1.79 10.92 -5.51
C ILE A 182 2.91 10.25 -4.72
N ASN A 183 4.15 10.38 -5.22
CA ASN A 183 5.33 9.71 -4.68
C ASN A 183 5.13 8.19 -4.50
N ASN A 184 4.58 7.52 -5.53
CA ASN A 184 4.29 6.07 -5.53
C ASN A 184 3.27 5.61 -4.47
N ILE A 185 2.51 6.54 -3.86
CA ILE A 185 1.42 6.25 -2.93
C ILE A 185 0.09 6.54 -3.62
N ILE A 186 -0.83 5.59 -3.56
CA ILE A 186 -2.14 5.64 -4.23
C ILE A 186 -2.98 6.80 -3.67
N CYS A 187 -3.64 7.54 -4.55
CA CYS A 187 -4.65 8.53 -4.23
C CYS A 187 -6.03 7.89 -4.50
N PRO A 188 -6.64 7.20 -3.51
CA PRO A 188 -7.90 6.51 -3.73
C PRO A 188 -9.04 7.52 -3.94
N ASN A 189 -10.02 7.11 -4.75
CA ASN A 189 -11.31 7.79 -4.93
C ASN A 189 -12.48 6.93 -4.42
N TYR A 190 -12.19 5.98 -3.54
CA TYR A 190 -13.12 5.02 -2.94
C TYR A 190 -12.69 4.78 -1.49
N ASN A 191 -13.62 4.39 -0.61
CA ASN A 191 -13.33 4.14 0.79
C ASN A 191 -12.33 2.97 0.97
N VAL A 192 -11.15 3.27 1.54
CA VAL A 192 -10.12 2.29 1.90
C VAL A 192 -10.19 1.85 3.37
N ALA A 193 -11.03 2.49 4.18
CA ALA A 193 -11.27 2.13 5.57
C ALA A 193 -12.38 1.07 5.71
N THR A 194 -12.21 -0.07 5.05
CA THR A 194 -13.14 -1.22 5.14
C THR A 194 -12.40 -2.53 5.41
N SER A 195 -13.10 -3.51 5.96
CA SER A 195 -12.56 -4.86 6.21
C SER A 195 -12.07 -5.55 4.93
N ASP A 196 -12.78 -5.36 3.81
CA ASP A 196 -12.40 -5.89 2.50
C ASP A 196 -11.08 -5.30 1.98
N LYS A 197 -10.81 -4.02 2.29
CA LYS A 197 -9.54 -3.34 2.04
C LYS A 197 -8.51 -3.56 3.14
N LYS A 198 -8.77 -4.53 4.03
CA LYS A 198 -7.89 -4.93 5.13
C LYS A 198 -7.60 -3.79 6.11
N ALA A 199 -8.50 -2.83 6.26
CA ALA A 199 -8.44 -1.89 7.38
C ALA A 199 -8.93 -2.58 8.67
N ILE A 200 -8.39 -2.17 9.82
CA ILE A 200 -8.78 -2.65 11.13
C ILE A 200 -8.86 -1.50 12.14
N VAL A 201 -9.65 -1.69 13.20
CA VAL A 201 -9.65 -0.81 14.37
C VAL A 201 -8.78 -1.45 15.46
N ILE A 202 -7.68 -0.80 15.83
CA ILE A 202 -6.69 -1.32 16.79
C ILE A 202 -6.86 -0.78 18.22
N LYS A 203 -7.66 0.29 18.39
CA LYS A 203 -8.03 0.84 19.71
C LYS A 203 -9.47 1.36 19.68
N GLY A 204 -10.18 1.17 20.79
CA GLY A 204 -11.58 1.54 20.94
C GLY A 204 -12.43 0.35 21.37
N GLU A 205 -13.63 0.65 21.86
CA GLU A 205 -14.63 -0.34 22.20
C GLU A 205 -15.56 -0.61 21.01
N LYS A 206 -16.04 -1.85 20.90
CA LYS A 206 -16.85 -2.35 19.77
C LYS A 206 -16.23 -2.05 18.39
N PRO A 207 -14.96 -2.42 18.16
CA PRO A 207 -14.21 -2.07 16.96
C PRO A 207 -14.84 -2.57 15.64
N SER A 208 -15.67 -3.62 15.69
CA SER A 208 -16.33 -4.17 14.51
C SER A 208 -17.35 -3.22 13.89
N ALA A 209 -17.95 -2.30 14.66
CA ALA A 209 -19.01 -1.43 14.17
C ALA A 209 -18.50 -0.26 13.31
N LEU A 210 -17.27 0.22 13.53
CA LEU A 210 -16.80 1.46 12.90
C LEU A 210 -16.65 1.37 11.37
N LEU A 211 -16.32 0.18 10.87
CA LEU A 211 -15.91 -0.08 9.47
C LEU A 211 -16.76 -1.18 8.81
N ASP A 212 -17.93 -1.52 9.36
CA ASP A 212 -18.79 -2.60 8.86
C ASP A 212 -19.72 -2.17 7.70
N GLY A 213 -19.80 -0.87 7.40
CA GLY A 213 -20.67 -0.33 6.37
C GLY A 213 -22.12 -0.10 6.82
N ASN A 214 -22.47 -0.44 8.06
CA ASN A 214 -23.81 -0.28 8.61
C ASN A 214 -23.96 1.01 9.41
N TRP A 215 -24.40 2.07 8.72
CA TRP A 215 -24.71 3.35 9.34
C TRP A 215 -26.22 3.59 9.52
N HIS A 216 -27.05 2.56 9.35
CA HIS A 216 -28.51 2.65 9.49
C HIS A 216 -29.02 2.02 10.80
N GLU A 217 -28.39 0.96 11.26
CA GLU A 217 -28.89 0.15 12.38
C GLU A 217 -28.07 0.38 13.65
N TYR A 218 -28.36 1.48 14.34
CA TYR A 218 -27.77 1.79 15.64
C TYR A 218 -28.83 2.32 16.62
N ASN A 219 -28.64 2.03 17.90
CA ASN A 219 -29.54 2.42 18.99
C ASN A 219 -28.73 2.75 20.24
N GLY A 220 -29.37 3.03 21.38
CA GLY A 220 -28.68 3.39 22.63
C GLY A 220 -27.69 2.36 23.20
N SER A 221 -27.59 1.16 22.61
CA SER A 221 -26.76 0.05 23.08
C SER A 221 -25.88 -0.63 22.02
N SER A 222 -26.09 -0.40 20.72
CA SER A 222 -25.37 -1.09 19.63
C SER A 222 -25.24 -0.23 18.37
N GLY A 223 -24.38 -0.66 17.44
CA GLY A 223 -24.19 -0.01 16.13
C GLY A 223 -23.23 1.18 16.15
N TYR A 224 -22.27 1.20 17.08
CA TYR A 224 -21.23 2.23 17.13
C TYR A 224 -19.99 1.72 17.85
N SER A 225 -18.83 2.29 17.50
CA SER A 225 -17.62 2.21 18.29
C SER A 225 -17.51 3.42 19.21
N TYR A 226 -16.81 3.26 20.33
CA TYR A 226 -16.66 4.36 21.29
C TYR A 226 -15.37 4.28 22.08
N HIS A 227 -15.01 5.38 22.74
CA HIS A 227 -13.99 5.40 23.77
C HIS A 227 -14.37 6.36 24.90
N LYS A 228 -13.79 6.18 26.08
CA LYS A 228 -13.97 7.12 27.18
C LYS A 228 -13.17 8.40 26.91
N ILE A 229 -13.81 9.55 27.09
CA ILE A 229 -13.21 10.88 26.94
C ILE A 229 -12.17 11.07 28.05
N GLY A 230 -11.02 11.64 27.71
CA GLY A 230 -9.90 11.88 28.63
C GLY A 230 -8.98 10.67 28.87
N SER A 231 -9.33 9.47 28.40
CA SER A 231 -8.51 8.27 28.63
C SER A 231 -8.39 7.32 27.44
N GLY A 232 -8.84 7.70 26.24
CA GLY A 232 -8.84 6.82 25.08
C GLY A 232 -9.00 7.55 23.75
N ASN A 233 -9.09 6.77 22.68
CA ASN A 233 -9.37 7.19 21.31
C ASN A 233 -9.86 5.98 20.50
N LEU A 234 -10.43 6.25 19.33
CA LEU A 234 -10.56 5.25 18.27
C LEU A 234 -9.34 5.33 17.37
N THR A 235 -8.62 4.22 17.17
CA THR A 235 -7.49 4.18 16.22
C THR A 235 -7.76 3.15 15.13
N ILE A 236 -7.78 3.61 13.89
CA ILE A 236 -7.91 2.81 12.67
C ILE A 236 -6.52 2.65 12.04
N GLN A 237 -6.24 1.48 11.49
CA GLN A 237 -5.07 1.20 10.68
C GLN A 237 -5.50 0.68 9.31
N LEU A 238 -5.07 1.38 8.25
CA LEU A 238 -5.17 0.95 6.86
C LEU A 238 -4.09 -0.11 6.53
N ALA A 239 -4.31 -0.89 5.47
CA ALA A 239 -3.37 -1.94 5.07
C ALA A 239 -2.00 -1.39 4.62
N GLN A 240 -2.00 -0.24 3.96
CA GLN A 240 -0.85 0.39 3.32
C GLN A 240 -1.02 1.91 3.37
N PRO A 241 0.01 2.71 3.05
CA PRO A 241 -0.18 4.15 2.93
C PRO A 241 -1.08 4.50 1.74
N TYR A 242 -1.92 5.51 1.95
CA TYR A 242 -2.72 6.18 0.92
C TYR A 242 -2.58 7.70 1.06
N ASN A 243 -2.59 8.44 -0.05
CA ASN A 243 -2.68 9.89 -0.04
C ASN A 243 -4.14 10.30 0.10
N ILE A 244 -4.46 10.98 1.19
CA ILE A 244 -5.82 11.28 1.60
C ILE A 244 -5.91 12.76 1.93
N SER A 245 -7.00 13.40 1.50
CA SER A 245 -7.34 14.80 1.79
C SER A 245 -8.74 14.96 2.39
N THR A 246 -9.54 13.90 2.41
CA THR A 246 -10.91 13.90 2.95
C THR A 246 -11.16 12.69 3.83
N MET A 247 -12.06 12.83 4.79
CA MET A 247 -12.60 11.74 5.61
C MET A 247 -14.06 12.05 5.91
N ARG A 248 -14.84 11.05 6.27
CA ARG A 248 -16.21 11.26 6.74
C ARG A 248 -16.51 10.34 7.92
N LEU A 249 -17.28 10.83 8.88
CA LEU A 249 -17.74 10.01 10.00
C LEU A 249 -19.15 10.37 10.45
N LEU A 250 -19.90 9.37 10.91
CA LEU A 250 -21.22 9.56 11.50
C LEU A 250 -21.09 9.53 13.03
N LEU A 251 -21.31 10.68 13.66
CA LEU A 251 -21.44 10.74 15.12
C LEU A 251 -22.82 10.21 15.54
N TYR A 252 -22.89 9.56 16.70
CA TYR A 252 -24.17 9.11 17.25
C TYR A 252 -25.15 10.28 17.39
N ASP A 253 -26.33 10.16 16.81
CA ASP A 253 -27.28 11.25 16.67
C ASP A 253 -28.75 10.84 16.87
N ASN A 254 -29.02 9.70 17.50
CA ASN A 254 -30.39 9.30 17.88
C ASN A 254 -30.99 10.17 19.02
N ASP A 255 -30.22 11.09 19.58
CA ASP A 255 -30.70 12.13 20.49
C ASP A 255 -30.03 13.49 20.19
N SER A 256 -30.23 14.47 21.07
CA SER A 256 -29.75 15.85 20.89
C SER A 256 -28.30 16.07 21.31
N ARG A 257 -27.56 15.02 21.72
CA ARG A 257 -26.16 15.17 22.14
C ARG A 257 -25.28 15.68 20.99
N ARG A 258 -24.23 16.39 21.37
CA ARG A 258 -23.19 16.89 20.47
C ARG A 258 -21.83 16.50 21.02
N TYR A 259 -20.85 16.47 20.12
CA TYR A 259 -19.50 16.07 20.44
C TYR A 259 -18.49 17.12 20.00
N ARG A 260 -17.33 17.13 20.65
CA ARG A 260 -16.13 17.82 20.17
C ARG A 260 -14.99 16.85 20.09
N TYR A 261 -14.14 16.98 19.09
CA TYR A 261 -13.08 16.01 18.84
C TYR A 261 -12.01 16.58 17.94
N PHE A 262 -10.94 15.82 17.76
CA PHE A 262 -9.94 16.09 16.73
C PHE A 262 -9.52 14.76 16.09
N VAL A 263 -8.98 14.86 14.88
CA VAL A 263 -8.47 13.72 14.11
C VAL A 263 -6.99 13.92 13.86
N GLU A 264 -6.20 12.91 14.21
CA GLU A 264 -4.77 12.83 13.91
C GLU A 264 -4.50 11.72 12.90
N THR A 265 -3.45 11.89 12.11
CA THR A 265 -2.98 10.87 11.17
C THR A 265 -1.51 10.53 11.42
N SER A 266 -1.11 9.31 11.08
CA SER A 266 0.28 8.84 11.21
C SER A 266 0.62 7.82 10.12
N LEU A 267 1.91 7.69 9.81
CA LEU A 267 2.46 6.61 8.96
C LEU A 267 2.98 5.41 9.78
N ASN A 268 3.22 5.59 11.08
CA ASN A 268 3.98 4.64 11.90
C ASN A 268 3.45 4.46 13.33
N ASN A 269 2.22 4.94 13.60
CA ASN A 269 1.54 4.86 14.90
C ASN A 269 2.26 5.59 16.05
N SER A 270 3.31 6.37 15.76
CA SER A 270 4.17 6.99 16.76
C SER A 270 4.29 8.50 16.55
N ASP A 271 4.54 8.92 15.31
CA ASP A 271 4.58 10.32 14.90
C ASP A 271 3.19 10.72 14.40
N TRP A 272 2.52 11.61 15.15
CA TRP A 272 1.14 12.02 14.90
C TRP A 272 1.07 13.49 14.49
N GLU A 273 0.22 13.76 13.52
CA GLU A 273 -0.11 15.12 13.08
C GLU A 273 -1.62 15.33 13.13
N ILE A 274 -2.06 16.49 13.62
CA ILE A 274 -3.47 16.89 13.55
C ILE A 274 -3.84 17.11 12.07
N ALA A 275 -4.84 16.36 11.62
CA ALA A 275 -5.49 16.55 10.32
C ALA A 275 -6.66 17.52 10.43
N VAL A 276 -7.48 17.39 11.48
CA VAL A 276 -8.66 18.23 11.75
C VAL A 276 -8.80 18.48 13.25
N ASP A 277 -9.15 19.71 13.64
CA ASP A 277 -9.35 20.10 15.03
C ASP A 277 -10.73 20.75 15.22
N LEU A 278 -11.66 20.01 15.83
CA LEU A 278 -13.03 20.43 16.14
C LEU A 278 -13.26 20.47 17.65
N ARG A 279 -12.21 20.73 18.45
CA ARG A 279 -12.30 20.81 19.92
C ARG A 279 -13.11 22.01 20.41
N ASN A 280 -13.39 22.97 19.54
CA ASN A 280 -14.15 24.18 19.85
C ASN A 280 -15.51 24.24 19.12
N GLU A 281 -15.90 23.17 18.42
CA GLU A 281 -17.10 23.13 17.57
C GLU A 281 -18.02 21.97 17.96
N ASP A 282 -19.26 22.28 18.33
CA ASP A 282 -20.24 21.25 18.67
C ASP A 282 -20.74 20.52 17.41
N SER A 283 -20.30 19.28 17.24
CA SER A 283 -20.55 18.43 16.08
C SER A 283 -21.62 17.37 16.36
N ARG A 284 -22.44 17.01 15.37
CA ARG A 284 -23.49 15.98 15.48
C ARG A 284 -23.84 15.42 14.10
N SER A 285 -24.21 14.15 14.03
CA SER A 285 -24.54 13.45 12.77
C SER A 285 -23.31 13.36 11.86
N TRP A 286 -23.51 13.33 10.55
CA TRP A 286 -22.42 13.26 9.56
C TRP A 286 -21.49 14.46 9.59
N GLN A 287 -20.20 14.19 9.68
CA GLN A 287 -19.12 15.17 9.58
C GLN A 287 -18.30 14.87 8.34
N ASN A 288 -18.24 15.84 7.42
CA ASN A 288 -17.37 15.79 6.25
C ASN A 288 -16.10 16.57 6.58
N LEU A 289 -14.96 15.90 6.54
CA LEU A 289 -13.68 16.44 6.97
C LEU A 289 -12.78 16.62 5.75
N SER A 290 -12.16 17.79 5.65
CA SER A 290 -11.17 18.08 4.61
C SER A 290 -9.93 18.68 5.23
N PHE A 291 -8.77 18.30 4.70
CA PHE A 291 -7.47 18.74 5.18
C PHE A 291 -6.44 18.66 4.06
N LYS A 292 -5.26 19.24 4.28
CA LYS A 292 -4.16 19.18 3.32
C LYS A 292 -3.78 17.72 3.02
N GLU A 293 -3.81 17.36 1.75
CA GLU A 293 -3.44 16.04 1.24
C GLU A 293 -2.11 15.56 1.84
N ARG A 294 -2.11 14.34 2.37
CA ARG A 294 -0.94 13.70 2.97
C ARG A 294 -1.06 12.18 2.95
N ALA A 295 0.07 11.49 3.07
CA ALA A 295 0.11 10.06 3.20
C ALA A 295 -0.36 9.62 4.61
N VAL A 296 -1.26 8.66 4.68
CA VAL A 296 -1.90 8.18 5.92
C VAL A 296 -1.89 6.66 5.96
N VAL A 297 -1.55 6.10 7.12
CA VAL A 297 -1.77 4.69 7.45
C VAL A 297 -2.68 4.56 8.66
N PHE A 298 -2.43 5.35 9.69
CA PHE A 298 -3.23 5.36 10.91
C PHE A 298 -4.08 6.62 10.97
N ILE A 299 -5.31 6.46 11.43
CA ILE A 299 -6.22 7.54 11.77
C ILE A 299 -6.59 7.38 13.24
N ARG A 300 -6.46 8.45 14.02
CA ARG A 300 -6.90 8.49 15.42
C ARG A 300 -7.97 9.55 15.58
N ILE A 301 -9.10 9.17 16.14
CA ILE A 301 -10.21 10.05 16.45
C ILE A 301 -10.32 10.15 17.97
N THR A 302 -10.15 11.36 18.50
CA THR A 302 -10.14 11.59 19.95
C THR A 302 -11.25 12.56 20.32
N GLY A 303 -12.30 12.04 20.94
CA GLY A 303 -13.35 12.82 21.58
C GLY A 303 -12.86 13.56 22.81
N THR A 304 -13.30 14.81 22.92
CA THR A 304 -12.94 15.75 24.00
C THR A 304 -14.15 16.26 24.76
N LEU A 305 -15.34 16.20 24.17
CA LEU A 305 -16.60 16.55 24.82
C LEU A 305 -17.74 15.68 24.30
N ASN A 306 -18.68 15.37 25.19
CA ASN A 306 -20.03 14.90 24.91
C ASN A 306 -20.99 15.78 25.73
N THR A 307 -21.98 16.42 25.09
CA THR A 307 -22.91 17.33 25.79
C THR A 307 -24.01 16.62 26.58
N ASN A 308 -24.15 15.29 26.43
CA ASN A 308 -25.07 14.51 27.26
C ASN A 308 -24.45 14.30 28.65
N THR A 309 -24.87 15.14 29.61
CA THR A 309 -24.40 15.11 31.00
C THR A 309 -24.55 13.73 31.63
N GLY A 310 -23.45 13.16 32.13
CA GLY A 310 -23.41 11.82 32.71
C GLY A 310 -22.94 10.72 31.74
N ASN A 311 -22.70 11.04 30.47
CA ASN A 311 -22.09 10.13 29.51
C ASN A 311 -20.69 10.62 29.09
N ASP A 312 -19.66 9.99 29.65
CA ASP A 312 -18.26 10.34 29.41
C ASP A 312 -17.65 9.64 28.19
N TYR A 313 -18.47 9.16 27.25
CA TYR A 313 -17.99 8.43 26.07
C TYR A 313 -18.22 9.20 24.77
N PHE A 314 -17.25 9.13 23.87
CA PHE A 314 -17.34 9.63 22.49
C PHE A 314 -17.70 8.48 21.55
N HIS A 315 -18.75 8.65 20.75
CA HIS A 315 -19.36 7.58 19.96
C HIS A 315 -19.31 7.90 18.47
N VAL A 316 -18.86 6.94 17.66
CA VAL A 316 -18.83 7.04 16.21
C VAL A 316 -19.52 5.80 15.66
N VAL A 317 -20.57 6.02 14.87
CA VAL A 317 -21.37 4.98 14.22
C VAL A 317 -20.60 4.38 13.05
N HIS A 318 -20.03 5.23 12.20
CA HIS A 318 -19.40 4.80 10.95
C HIS A 318 -18.26 5.75 10.56
N PHE A 319 -17.27 5.24 9.82
CA PHE A 319 -16.13 6.00 9.33
C PHE A 319 -15.75 5.61 7.89
N GLU A 320 -15.42 6.61 7.09
CA GLU A 320 -14.99 6.48 5.70
C GLU A 320 -13.74 7.32 5.44
N CYS A 321 -12.84 6.77 4.65
CA CYS A 321 -11.60 7.44 4.29
C CYS A 321 -11.08 6.86 2.96
N PRO A 322 -10.92 7.68 1.91
CA PRO A 322 -11.44 9.04 1.75
C PRO A 322 -12.98 9.13 1.84
N SER A 323 -13.51 10.36 1.93
CA SER A 323 -14.95 10.61 1.78
C SER A 323 -15.38 10.32 0.34
N GLU A 324 -16.50 9.60 0.16
CA GLU A 324 -17.09 9.32 -1.17
C GLU A 324 -18.11 10.38 -1.62
N VAL A 325 -18.36 11.40 -0.80
CA VAL A 325 -19.31 12.50 -1.05
C VAL A 325 -18.58 13.79 -1.43
#